data_AF-A0A1F5EHH3-F1
#
_entry.id   AF-A0A1F5EHH3-F1
#
_cell.length_a   1.000
_cell.length_b   1.000
_cell.length_c   1.000
_cell.angle_alpha   90.00
_cell.angle_beta   90.00
_cell.angle_gamma   90.00
#
_symmetry.space_group_name_H-M   'P 1'
#
loop_
_entity.id
_entity.type
_entity.pdbx_description
1 polymer ?
#
loop_
_entity_poly.entity_id
_entity_poly.type
_entity_poly.pdbx_seq_one_letter_code
_entity_poly.pdbx_strand_id
1 'polypeptide(L)'
;MEESEMLIKPEDFIAKIPEIIKGKSQLSAVFTSYNSIQGYRGQVDTGKQGLSVYSASETENGHRERVSEWSSPSQMEMRASICQQNVEQCLLGEHPEVVLHENLFFMIYLGLSGFSEATHFTESLRDDFPDAYIATLTCDCGLKDKFPSLQNLKKHGFVDEAIVTGQCGGSMEMARILEALIEAWPN
;
A
#
# COMPACT_ATOMS: atom_id res chain seq x y z
N MET A 1 -5.30 25.08 3.24
CA MET A 1 -4.58 23.87 3.64
C MET A 1 -3.20 24.00 3.05
N GLU A 2 -2.21 24.18 3.91
CA GLU A 2 -0.81 24.29 3.49
C GLU A 2 -0.29 22.91 3.04
N GLU A 3 0.72 22.87 2.16
CA GLU A 3 1.38 21.63 1.69
C GLU A 3 1.80 20.71 2.86
N SER A 4 2.22 21.32 3.98
CA SER A 4 2.68 20.67 5.22
C SER A 4 1.57 19.95 6.00
N GLU A 5 0.30 20.32 5.82
CA GLU A 5 -0.85 19.66 6.48
C GLU A 5 -1.36 18.47 5.67
N MET A 6 -1.00 18.40 4.38
CA MET A 6 -1.56 17.45 3.44
C MET A 6 -0.74 16.17 3.32
N LEU A 7 0.59 16.30 3.37
CA LEU A 7 1.52 15.20 3.15
C LEU A 7 2.22 14.86 4.45
N ILE A 8 2.37 13.56 4.74
CA ILE A 8 3.12 13.08 5.90
C ILE A 8 4.32 12.26 5.45
N LYS A 9 5.33 12.15 6.31
CA LYS A 9 6.47 11.27 6.06
C LYS A 9 6.17 9.84 6.51
N PRO A 10 6.86 8.83 5.96
CA PRO A 10 6.67 7.44 6.37
C PRO A 10 6.84 7.20 7.88
N GLU A 11 7.80 7.86 8.54
CA GLU A 11 8.01 7.77 9.99
C GLU A 11 6.83 8.30 10.81
N ASP A 12 6.24 9.42 10.40
CA ASP A 12 5.08 10.00 11.05
C ASP A 12 3.85 9.11 10.87
N PHE A 13 3.73 8.45 9.71
CA PHE A 13 2.67 7.47 9.48
C PHE A 13 2.85 6.22 10.33
N ILE A 14 4.06 5.68 10.42
CA ILE A 14 4.37 4.52 11.27
C ILE A 14 3.98 4.79 12.72
N ALA A 15 4.25 6.00 13.22
CA ALA A 15 3.86 6.40 14.58
C ALA A 15 2.33 6.41 14.82
N LYS A 16 1.51 6.53 13.76
CA LYS A 16 0.04 6.51 13.83
C LYS A 16 -0.55 5.10 13.79
N ILE A 17 0.21 4.08 13.36
CA ILE A 17 -0.28 2.70 13.25
C ILE A 17 -0.99 2.21 14.53
N PRO A 18 -0.45 2.41 15.75
CA PRO A 18 -1.12 1.98 16.97
C PRO A 18 -2.52 2.58 17.16
N GLU A 19 -2.74 3.82 16.70
CA GLU A 19 -4.05 4.47 16.75
C GLU A 19 -5.00 3.88 15.71
N ILE A 20 -4.50 3.60 14.50
CA ILE A 20 -5.26 3.00 13.41
C ILE A 20 -5.79 1.61 13.81
N ILE A 21 -4.99 0.82 14.55
CA ILE A 21 -5.38 -0.54 14.94
C ILE A 21 -6.10 -0.61 16.29
N LYS A 22 -6.17 0.50 17.04
CA LYS A 22 -6.68 0.51 18.41
C LYS A 22 -8.11 0.00 18.49
N GLY A 23 -8.33 -0.99 19.35
CA GLY A 23 -9.67 -1.54 19.61
C GLY A 23 -10.18 -2.53 18.55
N LYS A 24 -9.40 -2.82 17.52
CA LYS A 24 -9.73 -3.82 16.51
C LYS A 24 -9.34 -5.21 17.02
N SER A 25 -10.26 -6.16 16.89
CA SER A 25 -10.01 -7.59 17.16
C SER A 25 -9.64 -8.37 15.91
N GLN A 26 -9.95 -7.82 14.72
CA GLN A 26 -9.60 -8.35 13.41
C GLN A 26 -9.21 -7.18 12.49
N LEU A 27 -8.26 -7.43 11.57
CA LEU A 27 -7.85 -6.47 10.54
C LEU A 27 -7.43 -7.23 9.29
N SER A 28 -7.95 -6.81 8.13
CA SER A 28 -7.40 -7.19 6.83
C SER A 28 -6.67 -5.99 6.22
N ALA A 29 -5.37 -6.15 6.00
CA ALA A 29 -4.50 -5.13 5.43
C ALA A 29 -4.06 -5.52 4.02
N VAL A 30 -4.21 -4.61 3.06
CA VAL A 30 -3.93 -4.82 1.64
C VAL A 30 -2.91 -3.80 1.18
N PHE A 31 -1.74 -4.29 0.74
CA PHE A 31 -0.65 -3.46 0.24
C PHE A 31 -0.51 -3.64 -1.27
N THR A 32 -0.70 -2.56 -2.02
CA THR A 32 -0.76 -2.58 -3.49
C THR A 32 0.34 -1.69 -4.09
N SER A 33 1.07 -2.21 -5.08
CA SER A 33 2.11 -1.46 -5.80
C SER A 33 1.87 -1.37 -7.30
N TYR A 34 1.97 -0.16 -7.84
CA TYR A 34 1.85 0.13 -9.29
C TYR A 34 3.20 0.33 -10.01
N ASN A 35 4.32 0.01 -9.35
CA ASN A 35 5.65 -0.06 -9.98
C ASN A 35 6.09 -1.51 -10.21
N SER A 36 7.04 -1.71 -11.12
CA SER A 36 7.74 -2.98 -11.37
C SER A 36 8.53 -3.44 -10.14
N ILE A 37 7.85 -4.04 -9.17
CA ILE A 37 8.50 -4.76 -8.08
C ILE A 37 8.69 -6.20 -8.54
N GLN A 38 9.95 -6.67 -8.56
CA GLN A 38 10.22 -8.10 -8.56
C GLN A 38 9.92 -8.64 -7.15
N GLY A 39 8.96 -9.56 -7.00
CA GLY A 39 8.62 -10.18 -5.69
C GLY A 39 7.53 -11.28 -5.74
N TYR A 40 7.02 -11.73 -4.56
CA TYR A 40 6.17 -12.91 -4.20
C TYR A 40 4.64 -12.76 -3.92
N ARG A 41 3.76 -13.48 -4.64
CA ARG A 41 2.32 -13.22 -4.62
C ARG A 41 1.52 -13.73 -3.42
N GLY A 42 0.60 -12.92 -2.85
CA GLY A 42 -0.48 -13.42 -1.97
C GLY A 42 -0.48 -12.98 -0.49
N GLN A 43 -1.02 -13.85 0.37
CA GLN A 43 -1.13 -13.64 1.81
C GLN A 43 0.23 -13.76 2.51
N VAL A 44 0.53 -12.82 3.41
CA VAL A 44 1.73 -12.83 4.23
C VAL A 44 1.46 -13.58 5.53
N ASP A 45 2.29 -14.56 5.85
CA ASP A 45 2.28 -15.20 7.17
C ASP A 45 2.83 -14.24 8.22
N THR A 46 1.93 -13.77 9.09
CA THR A 46 2.22 -12.81 10.16
C THR A 46 2.50 -13.50 11.50
N GLY A 47 2.07 -14.76 11.67
CA GLY A 47 2.03 -15.42 12.98
C GLY A 47 1.12 -14.73 14.02
N LYS A 48 0.26 -13.79 13.59
CA LYS A 48 -0.61 -12.98 14.47
C LYS A 48 -2.08 -13.38 14.32
N GLN A 49 -2.74 -13.70 15.42
CA GLN A 49 -4.16 -14.02 15.37
C GLN A 49 -4.99 -12.77 15.03
N GLY A 50 -5.96 -12.91 14.13
CA GLY A 50 -6.84 -11.82 13.72
C GLY A 50 -6.23 -10.81 12.74
N LEU A 51 -4.98 -10.98 12.31
CA LEU A 51 -4.34 -10.13 11.31
C LEU A 51 -4.12 -10.90 10.00
N SER A 52 -4.84 -10.47 8.96
CA SER A 52 -4.63 -10.95 7.60
C SER A 52 -3.94 -9.86 6.78
N VAL A 53 -2.81 -10.16 6.17
CA VAL A 53 -2.07 -9.23 5.31
C VAL A 53 -1.98 -9.80 3.91
N TYR A 54 -2.28 -8.96 2.92
CA TYR A 54 -2.20 -9.30 1.50
C TYR A 54 -1.29 -8.31 0.77
N SER A 55 -0.48 -8.83 -0.14
CA SER A 55 0.33 -8.00 -1.05
C SER A 55 -0.04 -8.26 -2.51
N ALA A 56 -0.25 -7.17 -3.26
CA ALA A 56 -0.49 -7.17 -4.70
C ALA A 56 0.44 -6.20 -5.42
N SER A 57 0.78 -6.50 -6.68
CA SER A 57 1.46 -5.57 -7.58
C SER A 57 0.89 -5.65 -9.01
N GLU A 58 0.83 -4.52 -9.71
CA GLU A 58 0.42 -4.49 -11.12
C GLU A 58 1.66 -4.42 -12.01
N THR A 59 1.71 -5.23 -13.06
CA THR A 59 2.76 -5.14 -14.08
C THR A 59 2.16 -4.60 -15.37
N GLU A 60 2.66 -3.49 -15.88
CA GLU A 60 2.46 -3.11 -17.28
C GLU A 60 3.22 -4.10 -18.18
N ASN A 61 2.46 -4.86 -18.99
CA ASN A 61 2.86 -5.41 -20.27
C ASN A 61 4.35 -5.82 -20.48
N GLY A 62 4.66 -7.08 -20.19
CA GLY A 62 5.27 -7.98 -21.20
C GLY A 62 6.75 -7.84 -21.59
N HIS A 63 7.55 -6.91 -21.08
CA HIS A 63 9.00 -6.88 -21.36
C HIS A 63 9.87 -7.06 -20.11
N ARG A 64 10.40 -8.29 -19.98
CA ARG A 64 11.54 -8.64 -19.11
C ARG A 64 12.79 -7.91 -19.60
N GLU A 65 13.49 -7.19 -18.72
CA GLU A 65 14.95 -7.04 -18.82
C GLU A 65 15.63 -7.16 -17.44
N ARG A 66 16.87 -7.65 -17.50
CA ARG A 66 17.63 -8.37 -16.47
C ARG A 66 18.12 -7.50 -15.30
N VAL A 67 18.20 -8.17 -14.16
CA VAL A 67 18.89 -7.80 -12.92
C VAL A 67 20.37 -7.48 -13.16
N SER A 68 20.85 -6.39 -12.55
CA SER A 68 22.25 -6.28 -12.11
C SER A 68 22.36 -5.50 -10.80
N GLU A 69 22.76 -6.23 -9.76
CA GLU A 69 23.57 -5.81 -8.60
C GLU A 69 23.08 -4.67 -7.71
N TRP A 70 22.27 -5.01 -6.70
CA TRP A 70 22.33 -4.32 -5.40
C TRP A 70 22.61 -5.35 -4.30
N SER A 71 23.68 -5.08 -3.56
CA SER A 71 24.26 -5.94 -2.54
C SER A 71 23.44 -5.90 -1.25
N SER A 72 22.82 -7.05 -0.94
CA SER A 72 22.29 -7.54 0.35
C SER A 72 21.20 -6.75 1.10
N PRO A 73 19.95 -7.23 0.98
CA PRO A 73 18.93 -7.17 2.03
C PRO A 73 18.48 -8.60 2.39
N SER A 74 19.12 -9.20 3.40
CA SER A 74 18.77 -10.55 3.83
C SER A 74 17.39 -10.58 4.51
N GLN A 75 16.50 -11.40 3.93
CA GLN A 75 15.18 -11.85 4.39
C GLN A 75 13.94 -10.98 4.07
N MET A 76 14.08 -9.70 3.71
CA MET A 76 12.92 -8.87 3.33
C MET A 76 12.57 -8.93 1.83
N GLU A 77 13.47 -9.39 0.96
CA GLU A 77 13.25 -9.47 -0.50
C GLU A 77 12.33 -10.63 -0.95
N MET A 78 11.83 -11.45 -0.01
CA MET A 78 11.17 -12.72 -0.34
C MET A 78 9.63 -12.72 -0.20
N ARG A 79 8.90 -11.58 -0.24
CA ARG A 79 7.46 -11.61 0.17
C ARG A 79 6.39 -10.73 -0.55
N ALA A 80 6.51 -10.27 -1.82
CA ALA A 80 5.39 -9.51 -2.46
C ALA A 80 5.11 -9.61 -4.00
N SER A 81 3.91 -10.04 -4.46
CA SER A 81 3.47 -10.10 -5.88
C SER A 81 1.91 -10.21 -6.09
N ILE A 82 1.48 -9.47 -7.08
CA ILE A 82 0.43 -9.60 -8.11
C ILE A 82 -0.88 -10.41 -7.92
N CYS A 83 -1.96 -9.62 -8.08
CA CYS A 83 -3.09 -9.87 -8.97
C CYS A 83 -2.89 -9.19 -10.33
N GLN A 84 -3.22 -9.83 -11.45
CA GLN A 84 -2.89 -9.31 -12.79
C GLN A 84 -4.09 -8.84 -13.61
N GLN A 85 -5.31 -8.73 -13.05
CA GLN A 85 -6.48 -8.27 -13.82
C GLN A 85 -7.41 -7.27 -13.12
N ASN A 86 -7.48 -7.24 -11.79
CA ASN A 86 -8.12 -6.19 -10.99
C ASN A 86 -7.84 -6.52 -9.52
N VAL A 87 -7.42 -5.57 -8.68
CA VAL A 87 -7.22 -5.83 -7.22
C VAL A 87 -8.51 -6.34 -6.59
N GLU A 88 -9.66 -5.84 -7.05
CA GLU A 88 -11.00 -6.31 -6.68
C GLU A 88 -11.18 -7.82 -6.96
N GLN A 89 -10.72 -8.32 -8.11
CA GLN A 89 -10.79 -9.74 -8.44
C GLN A 89 -9.81 -10.61 -7.63
N CYS A 90 -8.71 -10.07 -7.11
CA CYS A 90 -7.88 -10.85 -6.17
C CYS A 90 -8.37 -10.80 -4.74
N LEU A 91 -8.99 -9.70 -4.34
CA LEU A 91 -9.65 -9.61 -3.05
C LEU A 91 -10.92 -10.48 -3.00
N LEU A 92 -11.59 -10.73 -4.14
CA LEU A 92 -12.88 -11.42 -4.18
C LEU A 92 -12.88 -12.77 -4.93
N GLY A 93 -11.92 -13.04 -5.82
CA GLY A 93 -12.02 -14.11 -6.83
C GLY A 93 -11.06 -15.30 -6.68
N GLU A 94 -9.82 -15.12 -6.20
CA GLU A 94 -8.83 -16.21 -6.08
C GLU A 94 -8.45 -16.59 -4.63
N HIS A 95 -8.84 -15.79 -3.65
CA HIS A 95 -8.66 -16.11 -2.24
C HIS A 95 -10.03 -16.30 -1.58
N PRO A 96 -10.60 -17.53 -1.59
CA PRO A 96 -11.93 -17.82 -1.03
C PRO A 96 -12.04 -17.55 0.48
N GLU A 97 -10.94 -17.17 1.13
CA GLU A 97 -10.85 -16.81 2.56
C GLU A 97 -10.65 -15.32 2.81
N VAL A 98 -10.58 -14.45 1.78
CA VAL A 98 -10.70 -13.00 1.99
C VAL A 98 -12.18 -12.71 2.25
N VAL A 99 -12.64 -13.13 3.43
CA VAL A 99 -13.81 -12.54 4.03
C VAL A 99 -13.38 -11.10 4.31
N LEU A 100 -13.81 -10.16 3.48
CA LEU A 100 -13.60 -8.73 3.72
C LEU A 100 -14.36 -8.40 5.01
N HIS A 101 -13.65 -8.53 6.11
CA HIS A 101 -14.18 -8.31 7.45
C HIS A 101 -14.48 -6.83 7.67
N GLU A 102 -15.24 -6.55 8.72
CA GLU A 102 -15.21 -5.23 9.34
C GLU A 102 -13.74 -4.92 9.71
N ASN A 103 -13.27 -3.71 9.40
CA ASN A 103 -11.88 -3.23 9.53
C ASN A 103 -10.93 -3.62 8.37
N LEU A 104 -11.00 -2.85 7.29
CA LEU A 104 -10.08 -2.90 6.16
C LEU A 104 -9.03 -1.80 6.23
N PHE A 105 -7.80 -2.11 5.84
CA PHE A 105 -6.71 -1.16 5.66
C PHE A 105 -6.09 -1.32 4.26
N PHE A 106 -6.10 -0.27 3.46
CA PHE A 106 -5.45 -0.22 2.16
C PHE A 106 -4.22 0.68 2.23
N MET A 107 -3.12 0.20 1.64
CA MET A 107 -1.94 1.00 1.38
C MET A 107 -1.53 0.86 -0.08
N ILE A 108 -1.48 1.99 -0.80
CA ILE A 108 -1.30 1.99 -2.25
C ILE A 108 -0.06 2.80 -2.60
N TYR A 109 0.89 2.18 -3.28
CA TYR A 109 2.05 2.89 -3.82
C TYR A 109 1.76 3.44 -5.21
N LEU A 110 1.66 4.76 -5.27
CA LEU A 110 1.51 5.58 -6.47
C LEU A 110 2.89 5.79 -7.11
N GLY A 111 3.36 4.73 -7.78
CA GLY A 111 4.60 4.75 -8.55
C GLY A 111 4.57 5.72 -9.73
N LEU A 112 5.74 6.18 -10.20
CA LEU A 112 5.78 7.23 -11.25
C LEU A 112 5.19 6.75 -12.58
N SER A 113 5.47 5.51 -13.01
CA SER A 113 4.99 4.97 -14.28
C SER A 113 3.50 4.66 -14.27
N GLY A 114 2.97 4.20 -13.13
CA GLY A 114 1.54 3.87 -12.96
C GLY A 114 0.79 4.91 -12.13
N PHE A 115 1.25 6.17 -12.07
CA PHE A 115 0.70 7.15 -11.12
C PHE A 115 -0.78 7.45 -11.39
N SER A 116 -1.14 7.57 -12.67
CA SER A 116 -2.52 7.86 -13.07
C SER A 116 -3.44 6.70 -12.71
N GLU A 117 -3.06 5.49 -13.07
CA GLU A 117 -3.79 4.24 -12.83
C GLU A 117 -3.98 4.01 -11.33
N ALA A 118 -2.90 4.17 -10.56
CA ALA A 118 -2.93 4.01 -9.11
C ALA A 118 -3.81 5.07 -8.43
N THR A 119 -3.84 6.30 -8.96
CA THR A 119 -4.72 7.37 -8.48
C THR A 119 -6.19 7.02 -8.75
N HIS A 120 -6.53 6.60 -9.98
CA HIS A 120 -7.90 6.22 -10.34
C HIS A 120 -8.39 5.02 -9.51
N PHE A 121 -7.53 4.04 -9.28
CA PHE A 121 -7.84 2.93 -8.39
C PHE A 121 -8.07 3.38 -6.95
N THR A 122 -7.25 4.31 -6.45
CA THR A 122 -7.43 4.87 -5.11
C THR A 122 -8.78 5.56 -4.98
N GLU A 123 -9.22 6.29 -6.01
CA GLU A 123 -10.53 6.95 -6.03
C GLU A 123 -11.67 5.94 -5.95
N SER A 124 -11.59 4.81 -6.67
CA SER A 124 -12.66 3.80 -6.67
C SER A 124 -12.79 3.05 -5.33
N LEU A 125 -11.68 2.84 -4.61
CA LEU A 125 -11.70 2.10 -3.35
C LEU A 125 -12.60 2.71 -2.28
N ARG A 126 -12.75 4.04 -2.24
CA ARG A 126 -13.60 4.68 -1.23
C ARG A 126 -15.08 4.37 -1.46
N ASP A 127 -15.50 4.25 -2.71
CA ASP A 127 -16.89 3.90 -3.04
C ASP A 127 -17.20 2.44 -2.71
N ASP A 128 -16.26 1.54 -2.97
CA ASP A 128 -16.39 0.10 -2.70
C ASP A 128 -16.24 -0.22 -1.20
N PHE A 129 -15.40 0.54 -0.48
CA PHE A 129 -15.05 0.33 0.92
C PHE A 129 -15.15 1.63 1.74
N PRO A 130 -16.37 2.12 2.01
CA PRO A 130 -16.58 3.42 2.65
C PRO A 130 -15.92 3.52 4.04
N ASP A 131 -15.88 2.41 4.78
CA ASP A 131 -15.34 2.35 6.15
C ASP A 131 -13.86 1.90 6.22
N ALA A 132 -13.20 1.69 5.07
CA ALA A 132 -11.79 1.31 5.06
C ALA A 132 -10.88 2.48 5.42
N TYR A 133 -9.74 2.18 6.05
CA TYR A 133 -8.64 3.13 6.17
C TYR A 133 -7.77 3.05 4.92
N ILE A 134 -7.64 4.13 4.16
CA ILE A 134 -6.95 4.17 2.87
C ILE A 134 -5.76 5.13 2.96
N ALA A 135 -4.55 4.60 2.84
CA ALA A 135 -3.32 5.38 2.74
C ALA A 135 -2.70 5.23 1.35
N THR A 136 -2.13 6.32 0.84
CA THR A 136 -1.30 6.31 -0.36
C THR A 136 0.14 6.65 -0.03
N LEU A 137 1.08 6.08 -0.78
CA LEU A 137 2.50 6.36 -0.69
C LEU A 137 3.01 6.76 -2.08
N THR A 138 3.85 7.78 -2.14
CA THR A 138 4.62 8.10 -3.35
C THR A 138 6.00 8.65 -2.98
N CYS A 139 6.92 8.69 -3.94
CA CYS A 139 8.18 9.41 -3.77
C CYS A 139 8.02 10.92 -4.03
N ASP A 140 8.99 11.73 -3.65
CA ASP A 140 9.05 13.16 -3.98
C ASP A 140 9.51 13.44 -5.43
N CYS A 141 9.98 12.40 -6.15
CA CYS A 141 10.33 12.47 -7.56
C CYS A 141 9.13 13.00 -8.38
N GLY A 142 9.23 14.20 -8.97
CA GLY A 142 8.14 14.83 -9.72
C GLY A 142 6.96 15.32 -8.84
N LEU A 143 7.19 15.59 -7.55
CA LEU A 143 6.12 15.94 -6.60
C LEU A 143 5.27 17.14 -7.06
N LYS A 144 5.86 18.14 -7.71
CA LYS A 144 5.11 19.31 -8.20
C LYS A 144 3.96 18.92 -9.14
N ASP A 145 4.15 17.88 -9.94
CA ASP A 145 3.16 17.41 -10.90
C ASP A 145 2.14 16.45 -10.24
N LYS A 146 2.58 15.70 -9.24
CA LYS A 146 1.74 14.75 -8.48
C LYS A 146 0.90 15.40 -7.38
N PHE A 147 1.39 16.51 -6.82
CA PHE A 147 0.81 17.17 -5.66
C PHE A 147 -0.67 17.54 -5.87
N PRO A 148 -1.10 18.10 -7.03
CA PRO A 148 -2.51 18.38 -7.27
C PRO A 148 -3.40 17.13 -7.15
N SER A 149 -2.96 15.97 -7.66
CA SER A 149 -3.70 14.72 -7.55
C SER A 149 -3.74 14.19 -6.12
N LEU A 150 -2.60 14.19 -5.40
CA LEU A 150 -2.56 13.83 -3.98
C LEU A 150 -3.45 14.73 -3.13
N GLN A 151 -3.46 16.02 -3.45
CA GLN A 151 -4.31 17.00 -2.82
C GLN A 151 -5.78 16.73 -3.10
N ASN A 152 -6.12 16.38 -4.33
CA ASN A 152 -7.48 16.01 -4.72
C ASN A 152 -7.96 14.79 -3.92
N LEU A 153 -7.16 13.72 -3.89
CA LEU A 153 -7.44 12.49 -3.14
C LEU A 153 -7.80 12.80 -1.67
N LYS A 154 -6.96 13.57 -0.98
CA LYS A 154 -7.16 13.88 0.44
C LYS A 154 -8.31 14.86 0.69
N LYS A 155 -8.43 15.90 -0.15
CA LYS A 155 -9.49 16.92 -0.01
C LYS A 155 -10.90 16.35 -0.20
N HIS A 156 -11.02 15.38 -1.10
CA HIS A 156 -12.31 14.74 -1.42
C HIS A 156 -12.58 13.49 -0.58
N GLY A 157 -11.70 13.12 0.35
CA GLY A 157 -11.90 11.99 1.25
C GLY A 157 -11.67 10.60 0.63
N PHE A 158 -11.06 10.55 -0.56
CA PHE A 158 -10.68 9.28 -1.18
C PHE A 158 -9.58 8.56 -0.38
N VAL A 159 -8.71 9.32 0.30
CA VAL A 159 -7.66 8.79 1.18
C VAL A 159 -7.72 9.45 2.54
N ASP A 160 -7.38 8.67 3.57
CA ASP A 160 -7.13 9.14 4.93
C ASP A 160 -5.76 9.80 5.02
N GLU A 161 -4.74 9.21 4.36
CA GLU A 161 -3.38 9.74 4.36
C GLU A 161 -2.69 9.68 2.99
N ALA A 162 -1.90 10.73 2.73
CA ALA A 162 -0.98 10.80 1.59
C ALA A 162 0.45 10.91 2.12
N ILE A 163 1.24 9.87 1.87
CA ILE A 163 2.58 9.69 2.41
C ILE A 163 3.59 9.98 1.29
N VAL A 164 4.59 10.83 1.57
CA VAL A 164 5.65 11.15 0.61
C VAL A 164 7.01 10.77 1.18
N THR A 165 7.72 9.88 0.47
CA THR A 165 9.10 9.49 0.78
C THR A 165 10.11 10.27 -0.05
N GLY A 166 11.23 10.65 0.54
CA GLY A 166 12.32 11.37 -0.15
C GLY A 166 13.18 10.50 -1.06
N GLN A 167 12.90 9.20 -1.16
CA GLN A 167 13.63 8.29 -2.03
C GLN A 167 12.66 7.53 -2.94
N CYS A 168 13.05 7.36 -4.21
CA CYS A 168 12.38 6.52 -5.18
C CYS A 168 12.59 5.01 -4.80
N GLY A 169 11.97 4.57 -3.69
CA GLY A 169 12.13 3.26 -3.06
C GLY A 169 10.83 2.76 -2.40
N GLY A 170 9.68 3.02 -3.04
CA GLY A 170 8.37 2.75 -2.45
C GLY A 170 8.15 1.32 -1.97
N SER A 171 8.81 0.32 -2.59
CA SER A 171 8.80 -1.07 -2.13
C SER A 171 9.39 -1.24 -0.73
N MET A 172 10.53 -0.60 -0.46
CA MET A 172 11.20 -0.66 0.84
C MET A 172 10.38 0.04 1.92
N GLU A 173 9.80 1.21 1.59
CA GLU A 173 8.96 1.95 2.53
C GLU A 173 7.63 1.22 2.81
N MET A 174 7.01 0.59 1.81
CA MET A 174 5.86 -0.29 2.03
C MET A 174 6.21 -1.46 2.94
N ALA A 175 7.38 -2.11 2.73
CA ALA A 175 7.83 -3.20 3.58
C ALA A 175 8.03 -2.73 5.03
N ARG A 176 8.67 -1.57 5.23
CA ARG A 176 8.87 -0.96 6.56
C ARG A 176 7.55 -0.67 7.29
N ILE A 177 6.55 -0.17 6.55
CA ILE A 177 5.22 0.12 7.10
C ILE A 177 4.48 -1.18 7.43
N LEU A 178 4.60 -2.20 6.58
CA LEU A 178 4.02 -3.52 6.84
C LEU A 178 4.61 -4.16 8.11
N GLU A 179 5.94 -4.12 8.28
CA GLU A 179 6.60 -4.64 9.48
C GLU A 179 6.10 -3.92 10.73
N ALA A 180 6.03 -2.59 10.70
CA ALA A 180 5.50 -1.81 11.81
C ALA A 180 4.04 -2.15 12.13
N LEU A 181 3.21 -2.47 11.13
CA LEU A 181 1.84 -2.95 11.34
C LEU A 181 1.80 -4.30 12.06
N ILE A 182 2.61 -5.26 11.61
CA ILE A 182 2.68 -6.60 12.21
C ILE A 182 3.22 -6.53 13.65
N GLU A 183 4.26 -5.72 13.87
CA GLU A 183 4.86 -5.51 15.19
C GLU A 183 3.89 -4.85 16.17
N ALA A 184 3.15 -3.84 15.72
CA ALA A 184 2.17 -3.14 16.55
C ALA A 184 0.92 -3.98 16.86
N TRP A 185 0.63 -5.00 16.04
CA TRP A 185 -0.56 -5.84 16.24
C TRP A 185 -0.48 -6.65 17.55
N PRO A 186 -1.51 -6.56 18.42
CA PRO A 186 -1.52 -7.28 19.68
C PRO A 186 -1.46 -8.80 19.44
N ASN A 187 -0.68 -9.50 20.27
CA ASN A 187 -0.62 -10.96 20.27
C ASN A 187 -1.91 -11.58 20.78
#